data_AF-A0A933GYT9-F1
#
_entry.id   AF-A0A933GYT9-F1
#
_cell.length_a   1.000
_cell.length_b   1.000
_cell.length_c   1.000
_cell.angle_alpha   90.00
_cell.angle_beta   90.00
_cell.angle_gamma   90.00
#
_symmetry.space_group_name_H-M   'P 1'
#
loop_
_entity.id
_entity.type
_entity.pdbx_description
1 polymer ?
#
loop_
_entity_poly.entity_id
_entity_poly.type
_entity_poly.pdbx_seq_one_letter_code
_entity_poly.pdbx_strand_id
1 'polypeptide(L)' 'MEQHRLHGTDSGSPEVQTALYTHRIQALTEHLRTHPKDHASRRGLLMLVGQRNRTLRYLKSTDSARYRKLIEKLGLRK' A
#
# COMPACT_ATOMS: atom_id res chain seq x y z
N MET A 1 4.89 9.41 -5.54
CA MET A 1 5.27 9.48 -4.12
C MET A 1 4.92 10.83 -3.52
N GLU A 2 5.36 11.94 -4.12
CA GLU A 2 5.12 13.29 -3.56
C GLU A 2 3.63 13.66 -3.44
N GLN A 3 2.78 13.14 -4.33
CA GLN A 3 1.34 13.43 -4.33
C GLN A 3 0.57 12.90 -3.10
N HIS A 4 1.18 12.07 -2.26
CA HIS A 4 0.54 11.50 -1.06
C HIS A 4 1.11 12.07 0.26
N ARG A 5 2.06 13.01 0.16
CA ARG A 5 2.64 13.68 1.32
C ARG A 5 1.65 14.65 1.96
N LEU A 6 1.61 14.68 3.29
CA LEU A 6 0.86 15.70 4.04
C LEU A 6 1.61 17.04 4.12
N HIS A 7 2.94 17.00 4.09
CA HIS A 7 3.84 18.15 4.04
C HIS A 7 5.14 17.80 3.29
N GLY A 8 5.94 18.78 2.89
CA GLY A 8 7.07 18.58 1.96
C GLY A 8 8.09 17.50 2.36
N THR A 9 8.28 17.27 3.67
CA THR A 9 9.20 16.28 4.23
C THR A 9 8.55 14.96 4.67
N ASP A 10 7.26 14.79 4.43
CA ASP A 10 6.52 13.61 4.88
C ASP A 10 6.98 12.36 4.12
N SER A 11 7.62 11.45 4.83
CA SER A 11 8.06 10.14 4.34
C SER A 11 7.40 8.98 5.06
N GLY A 12 6.64 9.27 6.13
CA GLY A 12 6.21 8.27 7.11
C GLY A 12 4.71 8.21 7.33
N SER A 13 3.91 9.13 6.77
CA SER A 13 2.46 9.10 6.96
C SER A 13 1.82 7.81 6.46
N PRO A 14 0.67 7.41 7.04
CA PRO A 14 -0.11 6.27 6.55
C PRO A 14 -0.42 6.35 5.05
N GLU A 15 -0.64 7.55 4.52
CA GLU A 15 -0.89 7.83 3.10
C GLU A 15 0.32 7.50 2.23
N VAL A 16 1.49 8.04 2.58
CA VAL A 16 2.74 7.80 1.85
C VAL A 16 3.12 6.32 1.90
N GLN A 17 3.05 5.70 3.08
CA GLN A 17 3.34 4.27 3.24
C GLN A 17 2.39 3.39 2.41
N THR A 18 1.08 3.65 2.47
CA THR A 18 0.08 2.87 1.73
C THR A 18 0.28 3.01 0.21
N ALA A 19 0.60 4.21 -0.27
CA ALA A 19 0.92 4.44 -1.68
C ALA A 19 2.17 3.66 -2.11
N LEU A 20 3.24 3.69 -1.30
CA LEU A 20 4.47 2.94 -1.56
C LEU A 20 4.22 1.42 -1.60
N TYR A 21 3.53 0.87 -0.60
CA TYR A 21 3.19 -0.55 -0.58
C TYR A 21 2.33 -0.94 -1.78
N THR A 22 1.36 -0.10 -2.16
CA THR A 22 0.50 -0.35 -3.32
C THR A 22 1.31 -0.42 -4.61
N HIS A 23 2.23 0.52 -4.83
CA HIS A 23 3.11 0.50 -6.00
C HIS A 23 3.99 -0.76 -6.04
N ARG A 24 4.62 -1.13 -4.92
CA ARG A 24 5.43 -2.35 -4.84
C ARG A 24 4.62 -3.63 -5.06
N ILE A 25 3.40 -3.70 -4.51
CA ILE A 25 2.47 -4.81 -4.71
C ILE A 25 2.13 -4.95 -6.18
N GLN A 26 1.84 -3.86 -6.88
CA GLN A 26 1.55 -3.88 -8.33
C GLN A 26 2.75 -4.40 -9.13
N ALA A 27 3.95 -3.87 -8.88
CA ALA A 27 5.18 -4.30 -9.55
C ALA A 27 5.48 -5.80 -9.32
N LEU A 28 5.39 -6.28 -8.08
CA LEU A 28 5.62 -7.69 -7.75
C LEU A 28 4.52 -8.60 -8.30
N THR A 29 3.28 -8.11 -8.39
CA THR A 29 2.18 -8.87 -8.99
C THR A 29 2.46 -9.12 -10.47
N GLU A 30 2.97 -8.13 -11.20
CA GLU A 30 3.34 -8.29 -12.60
C GLU A 30 4.56 -9.20 -12.77
N HIS A 31 5.61 -9.05 -11.94
CA HIS A 31 6.75 -9.97 -11.92
C HIS A 31 6.33 -11.44 -11.72
N LEU A 32 5.40 -11.69 -10.80
CA LEU A 32 4.95 -13.05 -10.50
C LEU A 32 4.03 -13.64 -11.58
N ARG A 33 3.51 -12.83 -12.51
CA ARG A 33 2.80 -13.34 -13.69
C ARG A 33 3.75 -14.03 -14.65
N THR A 34 4.94 -13.46 -14.86
CA THR A 34 5.98 -14.06 -15.70
C THR A 34 6.81 -15.11 -14.95
N HIS A 35 6.91 -15.00 -13.62
CA HIS A 35 7.66 -15.92 -12.76
C HIS A 35 6.79 -16.61 -11.70
N PRO A 36 5.86 -17.50 -12.09
CA PRO A 36 4.87 -18.07 -11.16
C PRO A 36 5.49 -18.95 -10.06
N LYS A 37 6.67 -19.53 -10.31
CA LYS A 37 7.43 -20.41 -9.40
C LYS A 37 8.34 -19.66 -8.43
N ASP A 38 8.42 -18.33 -8.51
CA ASP A 38 9.19 -17.53 -7.55
C ASP A 38 8.43 -17.40 -6.22
N HIS A 39 8.51 -18.46 -5.40
CA HIS A 39 7.83 -18.55 -4.11
C HIS A 39 8.41 -17.60 -3.06
N ALA A 40 9.70 -17.25 -3.18
CA ALA A 40 10.36 -16.30 -2.27
C ALA A 40 9.78 -14.89 -2.46
N SER A 41 9.69 -14.42 -3.71
CA SER A 41 9.07 -13.12 -4.00
C SER A 41 7.58 -13.11 -3.67
N ARG A 42 6.85 -14.22 -3.89
CA ARG A 42 5.44 -14.35 -3.49
C ARG A 42 5.26 -14.20 -1.97
N ARG A 43 6.16 -14.75 -1.16
CA ARG A 43 6.15 -14.55 0.29
C ARG A 43 6.35 -13.07 0.64
N GLY A 44 7.32 -12.39 0.00
CA GLY A 44 7.54 -10.95 0.17
C GLY A 44 6.31 -10.12 -0.20
N LEU A 45 5.63 -10.46 -1.29
CA LEU A 45 4.38 -9.83 -1.70
C LEU A 45 3.29 -9.97 -0.60
N LEU A 46 3.10 -11.16 -0.04
CA LEU A 46 2.11 -11.37 1.03
C LEU A 46 2.43 -10.55 2.28
N MET A 47 3.72 -10.42 2.64
CA MET A 47 4.15 -9.56 3.75
C MET A 47 3.80 -8.08 3.49
N LEU A 48 4.05 -7.58 2.28
CA LEU A 48 3.68 -6.20 1.90
C LEU A 48 2.17 -5.96 1.93
N VAL A 49 1.37 -6.93 1.46
CA VAL A 49 -0.10 -6.87 1.54
C VAL A 49 -0.55 -6.80 3.00
N GLY A 50 0.03 -7.63 3.87
CA GLY A 50 -0.25 -7.61 5.32
C GLY A 50 0.10 -6.28 5.98
N GLN A 51 1.24 -5.69 5.62
CA GLN A 51 1.68 -4.40 6.15
C GLN A 51 0.76 -3.27 5.70
N ARG A 52 0.40 -3.21 4.41
CA ARG A 52 -0.59 -2.25 3.88
C ARG A 52 -1.94 -2.38 4.60
N ASN A 53 -2.42 -3.60 4.82
CA ASN A 53 -3.69 -3.83 5.51
C ASN A 53 -3.63 -3.38 6.99
N ARG A 54 -2.49 -3.53 7.67
CA ARG A 54 -2.30 -3.00 9.04
C ARG A 54 -2.37 -1.47 9.06
N THR A 55 -1.67 -0.80 8.15
CA THR A 55 -1.70 0.67 8.03
C THR A 55 -3.10 1.19 7.72
N LEU A 56 -3.81 0.55 6.79
CA LEU A 56 -5.19 0.90 6.46
C LEU A 56 -6.18 0.68 7.62
N ARG A 57 -6.02 -0.40 8.38
CA ARG A 57 -6.83 -0.65 9.58
C ARG A 57 -6.60 0.42 10.65
N TYR A 58 -5.33 0.77 10.90
CA TYR A 58 -4.98 1.86 11.80
C TYR A 58 -5.65 3.17 11.36
N LEU A 59 -5.46 3.56 10.10
CA LEU A 59 -6.05 4.79 9.56
C LEU A 59 -7.58 4.78 9.64
N LYS A 60 -8.23 3.64 9.36
CA LYS A 60 -9.69 3.52 9.49
C LYS A 60 -10.17 3.76 10.92
N SER A 61 -9.45 3.23 11.92
CA SER A 61 -9.80 3.40 13.33
C SER A 61 -9.51 4.79 13.87
N THR A 62 -8.46 5.46 13.39
CA THR A 62 -8.07 6.80 13.87
C THR A 62 -8.77 7.92 13.13
N ASP A 63 -8.91 7.81 11.81
CA ASP A 63 -9.58 8.79 10.96
C ASP A 63 -10.25 8.11 9.76
N SER A 64 -11.54 7.83 9.94
CA SER A 64 -12.37 7.20 8.91
C SER A 64 -12.52 8.04 7.63
N ALA A 65 -12.43 9.37 7.72
CA ALA A 65 -12.55 10.25 6.56
C ALA A 65 -11.28 10.21 5.70
N ARG A 66 -10.09 10.31 6.34
CA ARG A 66 -8.80 10.12 5.66
C ARG A 66 -8.69 8.75 5.02
N TYR A 67 -9.12 7.71 5.73
CA TYR A 67 -9.15 6.37 5.19
C TYR A 67 -9.99 6.28 3.90
N ARG A 68 -11.22 6.81 3.88
CA ARG A 68 -12.09 6.81 2.69
C ARG A 68 -11.44 7.54 1.51
N LYS A 69 -10.91 8.74 1.75
CA LYS A 69 -10.21 9.52 0.72
C LYS A 69 -9.00 8.78 0.17
N LEU A 70 -8.24 8.10 1.03
CA LEU A 70 -7.04 7.36 0.62
C LEU A 70 -7.37 6.15 -0.25
N ILE A 71 -8.36 5.34 0.13
CA ILE A 71 -8.75 4.15 -0.66
C ILE A 71 -9.32 4.54 -2.02
N GLU A 72 -10.09 5.63 -2.09
CA GLU A 72 -10.64 6.16 -3.33
C GLU A 72 -9.52 6.67 -4.24
N LYS A 73 -8.60 7.48 -3.70
CA LYS A 73 -7.45 8.01 -4.44
C LYS A 73 -6.53 6.90 -4.98
N LEU A 74 -6.37 5.80 -4.24
CA LEU A 74 -5.53 4.67 -4.65
C LEU A 74 -6.29 3.58 -5.43
N GLY A 75 -7.60 3.72 -5.64
CA GLY A 75 -8.43 2.72 -6.33
C GLY A 75 -8.48 1.36 -5.62
N LEU A 76 -8.29 1.33 -4.30
CA LEU A 76 -8.27 0.09 -3.52
C LEU A 76 -9.70 -0.35 -3.20
N ARG A 77 -10.06 -1.57 -3.60
CA ARG A 77 -11.36 -2.18 -3.28
C ARG A 77 -11.37 -2.72 -1.85
N LYS A 78 -12.51 -2.61 -1.17
CA LYS A 78 -12.80 -3.29 0.09
C LYS A 78 -13.34 -4.68 -0.16
#